data_AF-A0A1Y6CG74-F1
#
_entry.id   AF-A0A1Y6CG74-F1
#
_cell.length_a   1.000
_cell.length_b   1.000
_cell.length_c   1.000
_cell.angle_alpha   90.00
_cell.angle_beta   90.00
_cell.angle_gamma   90.00
#
_symmetry.space_group_name_H-M   'P 1'
#
loop_
_entity.id
_entity.type
_entity.pdbx_description
1 polymer ?
#
loop_
_entity_poly.entity_id
_entity_poly.type
_entity_poly.pdbx_seq_one_letter_code
_entity_poly.pdbx_strand_id
1 'polypeptide(L)'
;MTSFVSSYRTALKQFFEQSWLGYLFIALYGIRYGMAASIPLGNDEAYYWDWGRALQLSYYDHPPFVAWLSKLGQWVWPFSGYLEGRFWIPIAHLGLSLNLIYIASKLSRNALSVNQKLVFLLATQLAPIINLGGFMLMPDAGLLLWLSAFLALGIYILKEQHGQLSSFQGFLLGLLVGLSFLSKYHGIAIGGAGSLYLFLACKDCRKLSRVSAYLVGFAIAVSPVVFWNIANQFASFRFQLSHGFAEPSFHLDWGLRIITAELLLLTPLVLWGLIKGVRLGIGNQGVQLLCAASLPLLALVIAMSFFKEVLPHWPLPSLWLLSPVIVLGNPSAKSWWFKGNVIYSTALVGILALAVGVPSLRQSLLTSLGGKPQGLGELTLWPYLVEDLKEREAFSPAHFSHLDLPAHCKDQPRIGSFRWFWGAQLSFYMDGQPSIHVFDQNRPSYYDFRDDLSSDVGCPIVFIGDKRHANQPWLSQYIDTIDTEVFLPSMHQDRESIIIWGTIRKPFNRLSQLGKEASKGKS
;
A
#
# COMPACT_ATOMS: atom_id res chain seq x y z
N MET A 1 -14.95 -17.27 22.09
CA MET A 1 -13.66 -17.15 21.37
C MET A 1 -12.94 -18.48 21.23
N THR A 2 -12.84 -19.31 22.28
CA THR A 2 -12.28 -20.68 22.21
C THR A 2 -12.93 -21.54 21.12
N SER A 3 -14.26 -21.44 21.00
CA SER A 3 -15.05 -22.10 19.94
C SER A 3 -14.68 -21.63 18.52
N PHE A 4 -14.49 -20.31 18.33
CA PHE A 4 -14.03 -19.75 17.05
C PHE A 4 -12.65 -20.28 16.68
N VAL A 5 -11.70 -20.26 17.61
CA VAL A 5 -10.33 -20.77 17.38
C VAL A 5 -10.35 -22.27 17.04
N SER A 6 -11.18 -23.05 17.73
CA SER A 6 -11.36 -24.48 17.42
C SER A 6 -11.93 -24.69 16.01
N SER A 7 -13.00 -23.97 15.67
CA SER A 7 -13.61 -24.01 14.33
C SER A 7 -12.62 -23.62 13.23
N TYR A 8 -11.83 -22.57 13.48
CA TYR A 8 -10.79 -22.07 12.58
C TYR A 8 -9.69 -23.12 12.36
N ARG A 9 -9.15 -23.70 13.44
CA ARG A 9 -8.15 -24.77 13.37
C ARG A 9 -8.67 -26.00 12.63
N THR A 10 -9.91 -26.41 12.88
CA THR A 10 -10.53 -27.56 12.20
C THR A 10 -10.66 -27.31 10.70
N ALA A 11 -11.11 -26.12 10.28
CA ALA A 11 -11.19 -25.77 8.87
C ALA A 11 -9.82 -25.79 8.18
N LEU A 12 -8.78 -25.23 8.81
CA LEU A 12 -7.42 -25.26 8.27
C LEU A 12 -6.85 -26.67 8.21
N LYS A 13 -7.06 -27.51 9.24
CA LYS A 13 -6.65 -28.92 9.24
C LYS A 13 -7.32 -29.69 8.11
N GLN A 14 -8.62 -29.49 7.90
CA GLN A 14 -9.33 -30.12 6.79
C GLN A 14 -8.82 -29.61 5.43
N PHE A 15 -8.53 -28.32 5.30
CA PHE A 15 -7.99 -27.77 4.06
C PHE A 15 -6.60 -28.36 3.73
N PHE A 16 -5.70 -28.43 4.70
CA PHE A 16 -4.34 -28.97 4.54
C PHE A 16 -4.19 -30.45 4.89
N GLU A 17 -5.30 -31.19 4.88
CA GLU A 17 -5.30 -32.65 5.11
C GLU A 17 -4.37 -33.36 4.13
N GLN A 18 -4.33 -32.90 2.87
CA GLN A 18 -3.34 -33.31 1.90
C GLN A 18 -2.07 -32.49 2.11
N SER A 19 -1.03 -33.11 2.69
CA SER A 19 0.22 -32.44 3.08
C SER A 19 0.89 -31.64 1.95
N TRP A 20 0.80 -32.12 0.70
CA TRP A 20 1.35 -31.42 -0.46
C TRP A 20 0.73 -30.05 -0.73
N LEU A 21 -0.55 -29.82 -0.36
CA LEU A 21 -1.16 -28.49 -0.43
C LEU A 21 -0.52 -27.53 0.58
N GLY A 22 -0.15 -28.05 1.76
CA GLY A 22 0.58 -27.30 2.78
C GLY A 22 1.98 -26.92 2.31
N TYR A 23 2.73 -27.86 1.75
CA TYR A 23 4.05 -27.59 1.18
C TYR A 23 3.99 -26.59 0.02
N LEU A 24 3.02 -26.72 -0.88
CA LEU A 24 2.80 -25.76 -1.96
C LEU A 24 2.50 -24.36 -1.41
N PHE A 25 1.63 -24.26 -0.41
CA PHE A 25 1.32 -22.98 0.23
C PHE A 25 2.58 -22.35 0.83
N ILE A 26 3.36 -23.11 1.62
CA ILE A 26 4.62 -22.65 2.21
C ILE A 26 5.63 -22.23 1.13
N ALA A 27 5.77 -22.99 0.06
CA ALA A 27 6.67 -22.66 -1.05
C ALA A 27 6.29 -21.32 -1.71
N LEU A 28 5.01 -21.05 -1.93
CA LEU A 28 4.52 -19.77 -2.45
C LEU A 28 4.84 -18.59 -1.50
N TYR A 29 4.84 -18.80 -0.18
CA TYR A 29 5.32 -17.79 0.78
C TYR A 29 6.82 -17.59 0.73
N GLY A 30 7.60 -18.66 0.61
CA GLY A 30 9.05 -18.59 0.43
C GLY A 30 9.42 -17.76 -0.81
N ILE A 31 8.72 -17.99 -1.93
CA ILE A 31 8.88 -17.20 -3.16
C ILE A 31 8.59 -15.71 -2.91
N ARG A 32 7.52 -15.38 -2.18
CA ARG A 32 7.20 -13.98 -1.84
C ARG A 32 8.26 -13.30 -0.98
N TYR A 33 8.84 -14.02 -0.03
CA TYR A 33 9.98 -13.49 0.73
C TYR A 33 11.20 -13.25 -0.17
N GLY A 34 11.49 -14.17 -1.08
CA GLY A 34 12.52 -13.98 -2.10
C GLY A 34 12.27 -12.74 -2.97
N MET A 35 11.03 -12.53 -3.41
CA MET A 35 10.62 -11.34 -4.17
C MET A 35 10.75 -10.06 -3.32
N ALA A 36 10.28 -10.06 -2.08
CA ALA A 36 10.38 -8.94 -1.15
C ALA A 36 11.83 -8.48 -0.94
N ALA A 37 12.77 -9.44 -0.87
CA ALA A 37 14.18 -9.21 -0.65
C ALA A 37 14.97 -8.84 -1.91
N SER A 38 14.48 -9.17 -3.12
CA SER A 38 15.25 -9.04 -4.37
C SER A 38 14.78 -7.92 -5.29
N ILE A 39 13.50 -7.55 -5.23
CA ILE A 39 12.91 -6.52 -6.09
C ILE A 39 13.15 -5.13 -5.46
N PRO A 40 13.68 -4.13 -6.19
CA PRO A 40 13.78 -2.74 -5.72
C PRO A 40 12.48 -2.16 -5.16
N LEU A 41 12.60 -1.14 -4.30
CA LEU A 41 11.43 -0.42 -3.80
C LEU A 41 10.84 0.50 -4.87
N GLY A 42 9.52 0.42 -5.06
CA GLY A 42 8.77 1.46 -5.75
C GLY A 42 8.81 2.79 -5.01
N ASN A 43 8.47 3.87 -5.73
CA ASN A 43 8.45 5.23 -5.17
C ASN A 43 7.56 5.31 -3.91
N ASP A 44 6.36 4.75 -3.97
CA ASP A 44 5.44 4.68 -2.82
C ASP A 44 6.03 3.85 -1.68
N GLU A 45 6.75 2.76 -1.98
CA GLU A 45 7.34 1.89 -0.95
C GLU A 45 8.50 2.55 -0.23
N ALA A 46 9.39 3.21 -0.97
CA ALA A 46 10.47 4.00 -0.38
C ALA A 46 9.89 5.11 0.52
N TYR A 47 8.77 5.70 0.11
CA TYR A 47 8.09 6.74 0.88
C TYR A 47 7.50 6.19 2.18
N TYR A 48 6.78 5.07 2.15
CA TYR A 48 6.28 4.42 3.38
C TYR A 48 7.40 3.83 4.23
N TRP A 49 8.54 3.45 3.63
CA TRP A 49 9.73 3.07 4.37
C TRP A 49 10.29 4.26 5.17
N ASP A 50 10.37 5.43 4.55
CA ASP A 50 10.85 6.65 5.22
C ASP A 50 9.87 7.16 6.29
N TRP A 51 8.56 6.88 6.14
CA TRP A 51 7.58 7.10 7.22
C TRP A 51 7.89 6.26 8.47
N GLY A 52 8.39 5.04 8.28
CA GLY A 52 8.81 4.16 9.37
C GLY A 52 9.97 4.72 10.19
N ARG A 53 10.79 5.58 9.57
CA ARG A 53 11.95 6.20 10.23
C ARG A 53 11.57 7.27 11.24
N ALA A 54 10.51 8.04 10.96
CA ALA A 54 9.94 9.04 11.86
C ALA A 54 8.41 8.86 11.98
N LEU A 55 8.02 8.02 12.95
CA LEU A 55 6.62 7.67 13.17
C LEU A 55 5.77 8.87 13.58
N GLN A 56 4.59 8.96 12.98
CA GLN A 56 3.53 9.90 13.37
C GLN A 56 2.24 9.14 13.73
N LEU A 57 1.32 9.81 14.43
CA LEU A 57 0.02 9.23 14.78
C LEU A 57 -0.89 9.00 13.56
N SER A 58 -0.66 9.74 12.46
CA SER A 58 -1.24 9.57 11.13
C SER A 58 -0.36 10.34 10.14
N TYR A 59 -0.66 10.26 8.85
CA TYR A 59 0.06 10.99 7.81
C TYR A 59 -0.92 11.72 6.90
N TYR A 60 -0.40 12.63 6.08
CA TYR A 60 -1.18 13.43 5.13
C TYR A 60 -1.96 12.54 4.16
N ASP A 61 -1.28 11.62 3.49
CA ASP A 61 -1.89 10.79 2.45
C ASP A 61 -2.68 9.61 3.03
N HIS A 62 -2.17 8.96 4.07
CA HIS A 62 -2.72 7.70 4.60
C HIS A 62 -2.64 7.58 6.14
N PRO A 63 -3.49 6.72 6.73
CA PRO A 63 -3.37 6.26 8.11
C PRO A 63 -2.03 5.54 8.40
N PRO A 64 -1.63 5.39 9.68
CA PRO A 64 -0.24 5.12 10.05
C PRO A 64 0.21 3.65 9.98
N PHE A 65 -0.70 2.68 9.80
CA PHE A 65 -0.36 1.26 10.00
C PHE A 65 0.75 0.75 9.06
N VAL A 66 0.84 1.26 7.83
CA VAL A 66 1.92 0.89 6.88
C VAL A 66 3.30 1.33 7.40
N ALA A 67 3.39 2.51 8.02
CA ALA A 67 4.62 3.01 8.62
C ALA A 67 5.00 2.18 9.85
N TRP A 68 4.01 1.72 10.63
CA TRP A 68 4.26 0.84 11.77
C TRP A 68 4.81 -0.52 11.33
N LEU A 69 4.23 -1.13 10.29
CA LEU A 69 4.77 -2.36 9.70
C LEU A 69 6.19 -2.14 9.19
N SER A 70 6.45 -1.00 8.54
CA SER A 70 7.78 -0.66 8.08
C SER A 70 8.78 -0.53 9.22
N LYS A 71 8.45 0.22 10.28
CA LYS A 71 9.30 0.39 11.46
C LYS A 71 9.57 -0.93 12.17
N LEU A 72 8.55 -1.78 12.34
CA LEU A 72 8.73 -3.12 12.91
C LEU A 72 9.62 -4.00 12.01
N GLY A 73 9.57 -3.81 10.70
CA GLY A 73 10.46 -4.47 9.76
C GLY A 73 11.91 -4.01 9.93
N GLN A 74 12.14 -2.70 10.00
CA GLN A 74 13.44 -2.09 10.25
C GLN A 74 14.09 -2.59 11.56
N TRP A 75 13.28 -2.91 12.58
CA TRP A 75 13.77 -3.48 13.84
C TRP A 75 14.14 -4.97 13.76
N VAL A 76 13.35 -5.77 13.05
CA VAL A 76 13.56 -7.23 12.96
C VAL A 76 14.57 -7.60 11.87
N TRP A 77 14.67 -6.79 10.83
CA TRP A 77 15.59 -6.95 9.72
C TRP A 77 16.46 -5.70 9.57
N PRO A 78 17.39 -5.43 10.52
CA PRO A 78 18.21 -4.21 10.52
C PRO A 78 19.34 -4.21 9.48
N PHE A 79 19.30 -5.14 8.52
CA PHE A 79 20.25 -5.21 7.43
C PHE A 79 19.74 -4.34 6.28
N SER A 80 20.56 -3.39 5.83
CA SER A 80 20.25 -2.55 4.67
C SER A 80 19.83 -3.41 3.48
N GLY A 81 18.64 -3.17 2.94
CA GLY A 81 18.12 -3.91 1.79
C GLY A 81 16.61 -3.85 1.65
N TYR A 82 16.08 -4.44 0.57
CA TYR A 82 14.68 -4.30 0.21
C TYR A 82 13.70 -4.98 1.17
N LEU A 83 14.16 -5.99 1.94
CA LEU A 83 13.32 -6.69 2.90
C LEU A 83 13.05 -5.87 4.17
N GLU A 84 13.90 -4.89 4.49
CA GLU A 84 13.87 -4.11 5.73
C GLU A 84 12.46 -3.59 6.05
N GLY A 85 11.86 -2.76 5.19
CA GLY A 85 10.50 -2.27 5.38
C GLY A 85 9.39 -3.27 5.03
N ARG A 86 9.71 -4.33 4.27
CA ARG A 86 8.73 -5.29 3.73
C ARG A 86 8.53 -6.54 4.58
N PHE A 87 9.37 -6.77 5.61
CA PHE A 87 9.43 -8.04 6.36
C PHE A 87 8.06 -8.58 6.78
N TRP A 88 7.18 -7.70 7.28
CA TRP A 88 5.86 -8.10 7.78
C TRP A 88 4.78 -8.23 6.69
N ILE A 89 5.04 -7.79 5.46
CA ILE A 89 4.04 -7.80 4.38
C ILE A 89 3.67 -9.25 3.97
N PRO A 90 4.63 -10.16 3.70
CA PRO A 90 4.29 -11.56 3.44
C PRO A 90 3.56 -12.23 4.62
N ILE A 91 3.80 -11.80 5.87
CA ILE A 91 3.11 -12.33 7.06
C ILE A 91 1.67 -11.81 7.14
N ALA A 92 1.44 -10.53 6.86
CA ALA A 92 0.09 -9.97 6.77
C ALA A 92 -0.72 -10.68 5.66
N HIS A 93 -0.08 -10.92 4.51
CA HIS A 93 -0.64 -11.71 3.42
C HIS A 93 -0.95 -13.16 3.84
N LEU A 94 -0.10 -13.78 4.67
CA LEU A 94 -0.34 -15.10 5.24
C LEU A 94 -1.60 -15.12 6.10
N GLY A 95 -1.73 -14.16 7.01
CA GLY A 95 -2.93 -14.00 7.83
C GLY A 95 -4.20 -13.82 6.98
N LEU A 96 -4.14 -12.94 5.97
CA LEU A 96 -5.21 -12.77 4.98
C LEU A 96 -5.57 -14.10 4.30
N SER A 97 -4.59 -14.82 3.75
CA SER A 97 -4.87 -16.06 3.02
C SER A 97 -5.47 -17.15 3.90
N LEU A 98 -5.01 -17.27 5.15
CA LEU A 98 -5.59 -18.21 6.12
C LEU A 98 -7.05 -17.82 6.46
N ASN A 99 -7.34 -16.53 6.64
CA ASN A 99 -8.70 -16.05 6.85
C ASN A 99 -9.60 -16.37 5.66
N LEU A 100 -9.12 -16.16 4.43
CA LEU A 100 -9.87 -16.47 3.21
C LEU A 100 -10.11 -17.99 3.05
N ILE A 101 -9.14 -18.84 3.40
CA ILE A 101 -9.31 -20.31 3.44
C ILE A 101 -10.40 -20.70 4.44
N TYR A 102 -10.37 -20.13 5.64
CA TYR A 102 -11.41 -20.35 6.64
C TYR A 102 -12.79 -19.96 6.10
N ILE A 103 -12.90 -18.74 5.56
CA ILE A 103 -14.15 -18.22 4.98
C ILE A 103 -14.65 -19.17 3.89
N ALA A 104 -13.81 -19.56 2.93
CA ALA A 104 -14.18 -20.44 1.82
C ALA A 104 -14.73 -21.78 2.32
N SER A 105 -14.09 -22.35 3.36
CA SER A 105 -14.52 -23.59 4.00
C SER A 105 -15.90 -23.48 4.66
N LYS A 106 -16.27 -22.30 5.17
CA LYS A 106 -17.59 -22.04 5.77
C LYS A 106 -18.67 -21.62 4.78
N LEU A 107 -18.30 -21.22 3.57
CA LEU A 107 -19.29 -20.93 2.52
C LEU A 107 -19.89 -22.21 1.94
N SER A 108 -19.07 -23.26 1.78
CA SER A 108 -19.51 -24.56 1.27
C SER A 108 -20.39 -25.31 2.29
N ARG A 109 -21.37 -26.07 1.79
CA ARG A 109 -22.20 -26.97 2.62
C ARG A 109 -21.46 -28.25 3.01
N ASN A 110 -20.62 -28.73 2.10
CA ASN A 110 -19.81 -29.95 2.28
C ASN A 110 -18.34 -29.55 2.44
N ALA A 111 -17.52 -30.48 2.96
CA ALA A 111 -16.07 -30.34 2.94
C ALA A 111 -15.58 -30.05 1.50
N LEU A 112 -14.64 -29.13 1.36
CA LEU A 112 -14.07 -28.79 0.07
C LEU A 112 -13.34 -30.01 -0.51
N SER A 113 -13.62 -30.35 -1.77
CA SER A 113 -12.85 -31.36 -2.49
C SER A 113 -11.41 -30.88 -2.70
N VAL A 114 -10.45 -31.81 -2.86
CA VAL A 114 -9.05 -31.49 -3.19
C VAL A 114 -8.95 -30.55 -4.39
N ASN A 115 -9.82 -30.77 -5.38
CA ASN A 115 -9.92 -29.95 -6.56
C ASN A 115 -10.34 -28.49 -6.25
N GLN A 116 -11.38 -28.28 -5.43
CA GLN A 116 -11.78 -26.93 -5.00
C GLN A 116 -10.67 -26.23 -4.21
N LYS A 117 -10.00 -26.95 -3.30
CA LYS A 117 -8.88 -26.43 -2.51
C LYS A 117 -7.74 -25.95 -3.42
N LEU A 118 -7.33 -26.77 -4.38
CA LEU A 118 -6.26 -26.43 -5.32
C LEU A 118 -6.63 -25.22 -6.21
N VAL A 119 -7.83 -25.22 -6.79
CA VAL A 119 -8.26 -24.08 -7.63
C VAL A 119 -8.29 -22.79 -6.82
N PHE A 120 -8.87 -22.82 -5.62
CA PHE A 120 -8.92 -21.65 -4.75
C PHE A 120 -7.52 -21.15 -4.37
N LEU A 121 -6.62 -22.08 -4.01
CA LEU A 121 -5.23 -21.76 -3.68
C LEU A 121 -4.54 -21.09 -4.88
N LEU A 122 -4.54 -21.72 -6.06
CA LEU A 122 -3.81 -21.16 -7.21
C LEU A 122 -4.44 -19.85 -7.70
N ALA A 123 -5.77 -19.77 -7.76
CA ALA A 123 -6.48 -18.56 -8.19
C ALA A 123 -6.20 -17.35 -7.28
N THR A 124 -6.11 -17.56 -5.96
CA THR A 124 -5.87 -16.48 -4.99
C THR A 124 -4.40 -16.21 -4.73
N GLN A 125 -3.47 -17.07 -5.15
CA GLN A 125 -2.06 -16.91 -4.85
C GLN A 125 -1.20 -16.55 -6.08
N LEU A 126 -1.66 -16.90 -7.28
CA LEU A 126 -0.92 -16.66 -8.53
C LEU A 126 -1.44 -15.48 -9.35
N ALA A 127 -2.65 -14.98 -9.09
CA ALA A 127 -3.16 -13.80 -9.80
C ALA A 127 -2.14 -12.64 -9.65
N PRO A 128 -1.64 -12.05 -10.77
CA PRO A 128 -0.53 -11.12 -10.75
C PRO A 128 -0.62 -10.01 -9.71
N ILE A 129 -1.75 -9.30 -9.66
CA ILE A 129 -1.91 -8.15 -8.75
C ILE A 129 -2.01 -8.56 -7.27
N ILE A 130 -2.58 -9.74 -7.01
CA ILE A 130 -2.62 -10.32 -5.66
C ILE A 130 -1.20 -10.69 -5.22
N ASN A 131 -0.42 -11.30 -6.12
CA ASN A 131 0.95 -11.69 -5.81
C ASN A 131 1.84 -10.47 -5.52
N LEU A 132 1.75 -9.42 -6.35
CA LEU A 132 2.44 -8.14 -6.14
C LEU A 132 2.06 -7.50 -4.79
N GLY A 133 0.76 -7.44 -4.48
CA GLY A 133 0.27 -6.94 -3.19
C GLY A 133 0.72 -7.76 -1.97
N GLY A 134 1.23 -8.97 -2.17
CA GLY A 134 1.69 -9.87 -1.11
C GLY A 134 3.13 -9.65 -0.63
N PHE A 135 3.88 -8.75 -1.25
CA PHE A 135 5.23 -8.40 -0.78
C PHE A 135 5.52 -6.89 -0.80
N MET A 136 4.77 -6.09 -1.56
CA MET A 136 5.00 -4.65 -1.64
C MET A 136 4.55 -3.93 -0.36
N LEU A 137 5.35 -2.98 0.13
CA LEU A 137 5.06 -2.19 1.34
C LEU A 137 3.93 -1.19 1.08
N MET A 138 2.70 -1.67 1.05
CA MET A 138 1.50 -0.89 0.73
C MET A 138 0.51 -0.85 1.90
N PRO A 139 -0.31 0.23 2.03
CA PRO A 139 -1.38 0.31 3.02
C PRO A 139 -2.40 -0.84 2.92
N ASP A 140 -2.56 -1.43 1.74
CA ASP A 140 -3.48 -2.52 1.45
C ASP A 140 -3.20 -3.81 2.24
N ALA A 141 -1.95 -4.06 2.65
CA ALA A 141 -1.58 -5.25 3.41
C ALA A 141 -2.32 -5.32 4.76
N GLY A 142 -2.31 -4.21 5.52
CA GLY A 142 -3.05 -4.10 6.77
C GLY A 142 -4.56 -4.10 6.54
N LEU A 143 -5.05 -3.34 5.54
CA LEU A 143 -6.46 -3.24 5.20
C LEU A 143 -7.10 -4.63 5.01
N LEU A 144 -6.48 -5.45 4.17
CA LEU A 144 -6.97 -6.78 3.82
C LEU A 144 -6.85 -7.77 4.97
N LEU A 145 -5.76 -7.74 5.72
CA LEU A 145 -5.58 -8.59 6.91
C LEU A 145 -6.73 -8.37 7.90
N TRP A 146 -6.99 -7.12 8.27
CA TRP A 146 -7.99 -6.80 9.29
C TRP A 146 -9.42 -7.00 8.80
N LEU A 147 -9.73 -6.64 7.54
CA LEU A 147 -11.06 -6.91 6.97
C LEU A 147 -11.34 -8.40 6.78
N SER A 148 -10.35 -9.19 6.37
CA SER A 148 -10.54 -10.65 6.25
C SER A 148 -10.76 -11.31 7.62
N ALA A 149 -10.08 -10.83 8.67
CA ALA A 149 -10.33 -11.27 10.04
C ALA A 149 -11.73 -10.86 10.53
N PHE A 150 -12.17 -9.63 10.23
CA PHE A 150 -13.54 -9.16 10.51
C PHE A 150 -14.58 -10.05 9.83
N LEU A 151 -14.40 -10.36 8.53
CA LEU A 151 -15.30 -11.20 7.76
C LEU A 151 -15.30 -12.66 8.26
N ALA A 152 -14.13 -13.21 8.62
CA ALA A 152 -14.03 -14.54 9.21
C ALA A 152 -14.82 -14.63 10.52
N LEU A 153 -14.66 -13.66 11.42
CA LEU A 153 -15.42 -13.61 12.68
C LEU A 153 -16.93 -13.39 12.43
N GLY A 154 -17.30 -12.50 11.51
CA GLY A 154 -18.69 -12.25 11.13
C GLY A 154 -19.39 -13.49 10.57
N ILE A 155 -18.70 -14.26 9.71
CA ILE A 155 -19.23 -15.52 9.17
C ILE A 155 -19.37 -16.58 10.26
N TYR A 156 -18.41 -16.68 11.17
CA TYR A 156 -18.52 -17.57 12.33
C TYR A 156 -19.78 -17.25 13.15
N ILE A 157 -20.01 -15.96 13.45
CA ILE A 157 -21.18 -15.52 14.22
C ILE A 157 -22.48 -15.88 13.51
N LEU A 158 -22.58 -15.61 12.20
CA LEU A 158 -23.79 -15.88 11.43
C LEU A 158 -24.07 -17.38 11.28
N LYS A 159 -23.04 -18.18 10.96
CA LYS A 159 -23.22 -19.58 10.57
C LYS A 159 -23.12 -20.60 11.70
N GLU A 160 -22.30 -20.33 12.71
CA GLU A 160 -22.02 -21.31 13.77
C GLU A 160 -22.58 -20.88 15.13
N GLN A 161 -22.76 -19.57 15.35
CA GLN A 161 -23.42 -19.07 16.55
C GLN A 161 -24.87 -18.67 16.30
N HIS A 162 -25.39 -18.86 15.08
CA HIS A 162 -26.75 -18.49 14.69
C HIS A 162 -27.10 -17.04 15.04
N GLY A 163 -26.12 -16.14 14.89
CA GLY A 163 -26.26 -14.72 15.23
C GLY A 163 -26.10 -14.39 16.72
N GLN A 164 -25.69 -15.31 17.59
CA GLN A 164 -25.44 -14.96 18.99
C GLN A 164 -24.08 -14.26 19.13
N LEU A 165 -24.11 -12.94 19.29
CA LEU A 165 -22.93 -12.10 19.49
C LEU A 165 -22.71 -11.79 20.98
N SER A 166 -21.50 -11.98 21.48
CA SER A 166 -21.07 -11.49 22.80
C SER A 166 -20.50 -10.05 22.73
N SER A 167 -20.46 -9.31 23.85
CA SER A 167 -19.89 -7.95 23.86
C SER A 167 -18.40 -7.96 23.51
N PHE A 168 -17.64 -8.97 23.95
CA PHE A 168 -16.23 -9.11 23.56
C PHE A 168 -16.06 -9.29 22.06
N GLN A 169 -16.92 -10.09 21.41
CA GLN A 169 -16.91 -10.20 19.95
C GLN A 169 -17.36 -8.91 19.26
N GLY A 170 -18.34 -8.19 19.82
CA GLY A 170 -18.71 -6.86 19.36
C GLY A 170 -17.52 -5.90 19.37
N PHE A 171 -16.81 -5.83 20.50
CA PHE A 171 -15.56 -5.08 20.64
C PHE A 171 -14.51 -5.49 19.61
N LEU A 172 -14.28 -6.80 19.43
CA LEU A 172 -13.29 -7.30 18.47
C LEU A 172 -13.67 -6.95 17.02
N LEU A 173 -14.95 -7.05 16.64
CA LEU A 173 -15.41 -6.62 15.32
C LEU A 173 -15.15 -5.12 15.09
N GLY A 174 -15.46 -4.28 16.08
CA GLY A 174 -15.19 -2.85 16.01
C GLY A 174 -13.70 -2.53 15.92
N LEU A 175 -12.89 -3.22 16.72
CA LEU A 175 -11.44 -3.12 16.69
C LEU A 175 -10.88 -3.49 15.31
N LEU A 176 -11.34 -4.59 14.71
CA LEU A 176 -10.88 -5.05 13.39
C LEU A 176 -11.26 -4.06 12.27
N VAL A 177 -12.46 -3.47 12.31
CA VAL A 177 -12.85 -2.40 11.37
C VAL A 177 -12.06 -1.13 11.61
N GLY A 178 -11.77 -0.79 12.87
CA GLY A 178 -10.93 0.37 13.19
C GLY A 178 -9.48 0.19 12.75
N LEU A 179 -8.91 -1.02 12.90
CA LEU A 179 -7.56 -1.35 12.43
C LEU A 179 -7.46 -1.38 10.90
N SER A 180 -8.53 -1.78 10.21
CA SER A 180 -8.57 -1.69 8.74
C SER A 180 -8.60 -0.24 8.28
N PHE A 181 -9.36 0.63 8.96
CA PHE A 181 -9.33 2.08 8.75
C PHE A 181 -7.96 2.68 9.07
N LEU A 182 -7.32 2.22 10.15
CA LEU A 182 -5.96 2.61 10.54
C LEU A 182 -4.89 2.21 9.51
N SER A 183 -5.24 1.30 8.59
CA SER A 183 -4.40 0.91 7.46
C SER A 183 -4.68 1.73 6.21
N LYS A 184 -5.96 1.86 5.82
CA LYS A 184 -6.36 2.63 4.64
C LYS A 184 -7.80 3.10 4.83
N TYR A 185 -8.13 4.31 4.36
CA TYR A 185 -9.48 4.88 4.50
C TYR A 185 -10.59 4.02 3.87
N HIS A 186 -10.27 3.17 2.89
CA HIS A 186 -11.18 2.15 2.36
C HIS A 186 -11.74 1.19 3.44
N GLY A 187 -11.04 1.04 4.57
CA GLY A 187 -11.42 0.17 5.69
C GLY A 187 -12.77 0.52 6.29
N ILE A 188 -13.12 1.81 6.42
CA ILE A 188 -14.44 2.20 6.93
C ILE A 188 -15.55 1.93 5.92
N ALA A 189 -15.28 2.08 4.61
CA ALA A 189 -16.26 1.80 3.57
C ALA A 189 -16.64 0.31 3.55
N ILE A 190 -15.64 -0.58 3.45
CA ILE A 190 -15.88 -2.03 3.41
C ILE A 190 -16.36 -2.53 4.78
N GLY A 191 -15.64 -2.18 5.85
CA GLY A 191 -15.92 -2.64 7.20
C GLY A 191 -17.24 -2.10 7.74
N GLY A 192 -17.58 -0.84 7.43
CA GLY A 192 -18.86 -0.22 7.79
C GLY A 192 -20.04 -0.85 7.05
N ALA A 193 -19.94 -1.05 5.73
CA ALA A 193 -20.99 -1.72 4.95
C ALA A 193 -21.22 -3.17 5.41
N GLY A 194 -20.13 -3.92 5.65
CA GLY A 194 -20.20 -5.27 6.21
C GLY A 194 -20.80 -5.29 7.62
N SER A 195 -20.44 -4.32 8.47
CA SER A 195 -20.97 -4.20 9.84
C SER A 195 -22.46 -3.89 9.83
N LEU A 196 -22.90 -2.97 8.95
CA LEU A 196 -24.31 -2.66 8.75
C LEU A 196 -25.10 -3.92 8.39
N TYR A 197 -24.64 -4.68 7.39
CA TYR A 197 -25.28 -5.94 7.05
C TYR A 197 -25.30 -6.93 8.23
N LEU A 198 -24.17 -7.11 8.91
CA LEU A 198 -24.08 -8.02 10.05
C LEU A 198 -25.08 -7.66 11.15
N PHE A 199 -25.20 -6.37 11.51
CA PHE A 199 -26.15 -5.90 12.50
C PHE A 199 -27.61 -6.03 12.04
N LEU A 200 -27.90 -5.90 10.76
CA LEU A 200 -29.24 -6.12 10.22
C LEU A 200 -29.63 -7.60 10.15
N ALA A 201 -28.68 -8.46 9.78
CA ALA A 201 -28.90 -9.90 9.60
C ALA A 201 -29.05 -10.68 10.93
N CYS A 202 -28.63 -10.07 12.04
CA CYS A 202 -28.53 -10.71 13.35
C CYS A 202 -29.27 -9.91 14.42
N LYS A 203 -30.38 -10.46 14.97
CA LYS A 203 -31.20 -9.75 15.96
C LYS A 203 -30.41 -9.37 17.22
N ASP A 204 -29.61 -10.30 17.73
CA ASP A 204 -28.79 -10.10 18.94
C ASP A 204 -27.70 -9.06 18.77
N CYS A 205 -27.20 -8.89 17.55
CA CYS A 205 -26.13 -7.95 17.24
C CYS A 205 -26.60 -6.49 17.42
N ARG A 206 -27.92 -6.22 17.35
CA ARG A 206 -28.52 -4.89 17.53
C ARG A 206 -28.69 -4.48 18.98
N LYS A 207 -28.45 -5.38 19.95
CA LYS A 207 -28.52 -5.03 21.38
C LYS A 207 -27.52 -3.91 21.67
N LEU A 208 -27.96 -2.91 22.45
CA LEU A 208 -27.14 -1.73 22.78
C LEU A 208 -25.76 -2.12 23.32
N SER A 209 -25.69 -3.10 24.22
CA SER A 209 -24.42 -3.59 24.78
C SER A 209 -23.43 -4.17 23.75
N ARG A 210 -23.91 -4.60 22.57
CA ARG A 210 -23.06 -5.12 21.48
C ARG A 210 -22.62 -3.99 20.55
N VAL A 211 -23.54 -3.10 20.21
CA VAL A 211 -23.26 -1.89 19.42
C VAL A 211 -22.28 -0.99 20.18
N SER A 212 -22.51 -0.73 21.47
CA SER A 212 -21.59 0.05 22.30
C SER A 212 -20.21 -0.60 22.38
N ALA A 213 -20.13 -1.93 22.56
CA ALA A 213 -18.84 -2.62 22.57
C ALA A 213 -18.10 -2.49 21.24
N TYR A 214 -18.80 -2.63 20.11
CA TYR A 214 -18.27 -2.39 18.77
C TYR A 214 -17.74 -0.95 18.63
N LEU A 215 -18.53 0.05 19.01
CA LEU A 215 -18.13 1.45 18.91
C LEU A 215 -16.90 1.75 19.77
N VAL A 216 -16.78 1.15 20.96
CA VAL A 216 -15.60 1.28 21.81
C VAL A 216 -14.36 0.67 21.15
N GLY A 217 -14.46 -0.54 20.60
CA GLY A 217 -13.35 -1.18 19.88
C GLY A 217 -12.91 -0.38 18.66
N PHE A 218 -13.87 0.14 17.90
CA PHE A 218 -13.62 1.01 16.76
C PHE A 218 -12.92 2.32 17.18
N ALA A 219 -13.48 3.03 18.17
CA ALA A 219 -12.96 4.30 18.65
C ALA A 219 -11.51 4.20 19.15
N ILE A 220 -11.18 3.13 19.88
CA ILE A 220 -9.80 2.89 20.34
C ILE A 220 -8.86 2.76 19.16
N ALA A 221 -9.19 1.91 18.18
CA ALA A 221 -8.33 1.67 17.03
C ALA A 221 -8.14 2.93 16.15
N VAL A 222 -9.17 3.73 15.95
CA VAL A 222 -9.07 4.93 15.08
C VAL A 222 -8.50 6.17 15.79
N SER A 223 -8.34 6.13 17.12
CA SER A 223 -7.90 7.28 17.91
C SER A 223 -6.61 7.97 17.42
N PRO A 224 -5.55 7.28 16.94
CA PRO A 224 -4.35 7.95 16.45
C PRO A 224 -4.64 8.87 15.26
N VAL A 225 -5.47 8.41 14.32
CA VAL A 225 -5.87 9.17 13.12
C VAL A 225 -6.66 10.41 13.50
N VAL A 226 -7.58 10.26 14.45
CA VAL A 226 -8.41 11.37 14.94
C VAL A 226 -7.55 12.43 15.63
N PHE A 227 -6.69 12.03 16.57
CA PHE A 227 -5.84 12.99 17.29
C PHE A 227 -4.85 13.69 16.37
N TRP A 228 -4.23 12.97 15.43
CA TRP A 228 -3.33 13.58 14.46
C TRP A 228 -4.07 14.60 13.58
N ASN A 229 -5.26 14.26 13.07
CA ASN A 229 -6.03 15.18 12.24
C ASN A 229 -6.48 16.41 13.03
N ILE A 230 -6.91 16.28 14.29
CA ILE A 230 -7.26 17.44 15.13
C ILE A 230 -6.04 18.37 15.29
N ALA A 231 -4.86 17.82 15.59
CA ALA A 231 -3.63 18.58 15.73
C ALA A 231 -3.18 19.25 14.42
N ASN A 232 -3.53 18.67 13.27
CA ASN A 232 -3.11 19.09 11.94
C ASN A 232 -4.26 19.65 11.09
N GLN A 233 -5.26 20.29 11.71
CA GLN A 233 -6.36 21.00 11.03
C GLN A 233 -7.11 20.15 9.98
N PHE A 234 -7.28 18.86 10.30
CA PHE A 234 -7.92 17.84 9.45
C PHE A 234 -7.28 17.69 8.07
N ALA A 235 -5.97 17.92 7.96
CA ALA A 235 -5.24 17.93 6.69
C ALA A 235 -5.47 16.67 5.85
N SER A 236 -5.38 15.47 6.45
CA SER A 236 -5.56 14.22 5.71
C SER A 236 -6.99 14.03 5.23
N PHE A 237 -7.99 14.34 6.07
CA PHE A 237 -9.39 14.23 5.66
C PHE A 237 -9.75 15.22 4.55
N ARG A 238 -9.24 16.46 4.61
CA ARG A 238 -9.41 17.45 3.54
C ARG A 238 -8.80 16.96 2.24
N PHE A 239 -7.58 16.41 2.31
CA PHE A 239 -6.92 15.81 1.14
C PHE A 239 -7.76 14.71 0.52
N GLN A 240 -8.29 13.78 1.31
CA GLN A 240 -9.10 12.68 0.78
C GLN A 240 -10.40 13.18 0.12
N LEU A 241 -11.05 14.19 0.69
CA LEU A 241 -12.25 14.80 0.12
C LEU A 241 -11.95 15.54 -1.20
N SER A 242 -10.90 16.36 -1.24
CA SER A 242 -10.53 17.08 -2.46
C SER A 242 -10.01 16.12 -3.54
N HIS A 243 -9.20 15.13 -3.15
CA HIS A 243 -8.64 14.19 -4.09
C HIS A 243 -9.72 13.27 -4.65
N GLY A 244 -10.69 12.81 -3.84
CA GLY A 244 -11.76 11.92 -4.30
C GLY A 244 -12.82 12.56 -5.19
N PHE A 245 -13.12 13.85 -5.01
CA PHE A 245 -14.32 14.49 -5.58
C PHE A 245 -14.08 15.80 -6.36
N ALA A 246 -12.83 16.20 -6.62
CA ALA A 246 -12.56 17.40 -7.41
C ALA A 246 -12.86 17.20 -8.91
N GLU A 247 -13.64 18.14 -9.47
CA GLU A 247 -13.90 18.36 -10.91
C GLU A 247 -14.12 17.09 -11.76
N PRO A 248 -15.26 16.39 -11.60
CA PRO A 248 -15.53 15.17 -12.34
C PRO A 248 -15.76 15.47 -13.83
N SER A 249 -14.89 14.93 -14.68
CA SER A 249 -15.05 14.91 -16.14
C SER A 249 -15.16 13.46 -16.61
N PHE A 250 -16.16 13.13 -17.43
CA PHE A 250 -16.35 11.75 -17.90
C PHE A 250 -15.32 11.37 -18.99
N HIS A 251 -14.65 10.23 -18.79
CA HIS A 251 -13.65 9.62 -19.67
C HIS A 251 -13.92 8.12 -19.83
N LEU A 252 -14.45 7.72 -20.98
CA LEU A 252 -14.78 6.33 -21.28
C LEU A 252 -13.53 5.44 -21.33
N ASP A 253 -12.43 5.95 -21.88
CA ASP A 253 -11.16 5.26 -22.01
C ASP A 253 -10.54 4.94 -20.65
N TRP A 254 -10.63 5.84 -19.66
CA TRP A 254 -10.16 5.59 -18.29
C TRP A 254 -10.95 4.47 -17.62
N GLY A 255 -12.29 4.50 -17.76
CA GLY A 255 -13.16 3.45 -17.23
C GLY A 255 -12.86 2.08 -17.84
N LEU A 256 -12.76 2.01 -19.17
CA LEU A 256 -12.43 0.79 -19.90
C LEU A 256 -11.01 0.29 -19.58
N ARG A 257 -10.05 1.19 -19.33
CA ARG A 257 -8.68 0.82 -18.93
C ARG A 257 -8.68 0.08 -17.60
N ILE A 258 -9.46 0.52 -16.61
CA ILE A 258 -9.59 -0.20 -15.34
C ILE A 258 -10.25 -1.56 -15.53
N ILE A 259 -11.35 -1.66 -16.28
CA ILE A 259 -12.02 -2.93 -16.56
C ILE A 259 -11.06 -3.93 -17.24
N THR A 260 -10.29 -3.45 -18.21
CA THR A 260 -9.30 -4.25 -18.93
C THR A 260 -8.14 -4.66 -18.01
N ALA A 261 -7.68 -3.75 -17.15
CA ALA A 261 -6.63 -4.05 -16.17
C ALA A 261 -7.09 -5.14 -15.20
N GLU A 262 -8.30 -5.06 -14.64
CA GLU A 262 -8.83 -6.10 -13.75
C GLU A 262 -8.96 -7.45 -14.47
N LEU A 263 -9.40 -7.47 -15.73
CA LEU A 263 -9.51 -8.69 -16.52
C LEU A 263 -8.17 -9.41 -16.70
N LEU A 264 -7.11 -8.66 -16.98
CA LEU A 264 -5.77 -9.19 -17.18
C LEU A 264 -5.10 -9.56 -15.85
N LEU A 265 -5.19 -8.68 -14.85
CA LEU A 265 -4.41 -8.77 -13.62
C LEU A 265 -5.02 -9.68 -12.55
N LEU A 266 -6.35 -9.81 -12.48
CA LEU A 266 -6.99 -10.84 -11.68
C LEU A 266 -7.08 -12.18 -12.42
N THR A 267 -7.01 -12.13 -13.74
CA THR A 267 -7.23 -13.25 -14.69
C THR A 267 -8.71 -13.57 -14.93
N PRO A 268 -9.05 -14.01 -16.16
CA PRO A 268 -10.42 -14.41 -16.51
C PRO A 268 -10.99 -15.51 -15.61
N LEU A 269 -10.16 -16.44 -15.12
CA LEU A 269 -10.60 -17.52 -14.22
C LEU A 269 -11.12 -16.98 -12.88
N VAL A 270 -10.40 -16.04 -12.27
CA VAL A 270 -10.80 -15.45 -10.98
C VAL A 270 -12.10 -14.69 -11.15
N LEU A 271 -12.21 -13.83 -12.17
CA LEU A 271 -13.44 -13.07 -12.42
C LEU A 271 -14.65 -13.97 -12.69
N TRP A 272 -14.49 -15.00 -13.52
CA TRP A 272 -15.54 -15.98 -13.76
C TRP A 272 -15.95 -16.70 -12.46
N GLY A 273 -14.97 -17.09 -11.64
CA GLY A 273 -15.18 -17.75 -10.36
C GLY A 273 -15.94 -16.86 -9.36
N LEU A 274 -15.60 -15.57 -9.31
CA LEU A 274 -16.30 -14.56 -8.50
C LEU A 274 -17.76 -14.43 -8.94
N ILE A 275 -18.01 -14.19 -10.23
CA ILE A 275 -19.37 -14.00 -10.76
C ILE A 275 -20.22 -15.25 -10.53
N LYS A 276 -19.71 -16.44 -10.89
CA LYS A 276 -20.43 -17.70 -10.72
C LYS A 276 -20.64 -18.03 -9.25
N GLY A 277 -19.63 -17.81 -8.41
CA GLY A 277 -19.69 -18.06 -6.97
C GLY A 277 -20.72 -17.18 -6.26
N VAL A 278 -20.78 -15.88 -6.60
CA VAL A 278 -21.82 -14.97 -6.08
C VAL A 278 -23.21 -15.43 -6.51
N ARG A 279 -23.40 -15.76 -7.80
CA ARG A 279 -24.70 -16.22 -8.33
C ARG A 279 -25.20 -17.50 -7.64
N LEU A 280 -24.31 -18.49 -7.48
CA LEU A 280 -24.66 -19.75 -6.79
C LEU A 280 -24.77 -19.60 -5.27
N GLY A 281 -24.17 -18.55 -4.73
CA GLY A 281 -24.20 -18.20 -3.32
C GLY A 281 -25.39 -17.35 -2.89
N ILE A 282 -26.32 -17.03 -3.79
CA ILE A 282 -27.53 -16.28 -3.45
C ILE A 282 -28.29 -17.01 -2.34
N GLY A 283 -28.65 -16.28 -1.28
CA GLY A 283 -29.31 -16.82 -0.08
C GLY A 283 -28.36 -17.39 0.98
N ASN A 284 -27.06 -17.53 0.70
CA ASN A 284 -26.07 -17.89 1.71
C ASN A 284 -25.66 -16.64 2.51
N GLN A 285 -25.98 -16.60 3.80
CA GLN A 285 -25.69 -15.44 4.67
C GLN A 285 -24.21 -15.02 4.68
N GLY A 286 -23.29 -15.98 4.52
CA GLY A 286 -21.86 -15.67 4.41
C GLY A 286 -21.52 -14.95 3.10
N VAL A 287 -22.09 -15.38 1.98
CA VAL A 287 -21.91 -14.72 0.68
C VAL A 287 -22.55 -13.33 0.71
N GLN A 288 -23.73 -13.20 1.30
CA GLN A 288 -24.40 -11.91 1.47
C GLN A 288 -23.56 -10.93 2.29
N LEU A 289 -22.91 -11.37 3.38
CA LEU A 289 -21.97 -10.54 4.15
C LEU A 289 -20.78 -10.08 3.30
N LEU A 290 -20.15 -11.00 2.55
CA LEU A 290 -19.03 -10.65 1.66
C LEU A 290 -19.46 -9.65 0.58
N CYS A 291 -20.62 -9.87 -0.05
CA CYS A 291 -21.17 -8.96 -1.04
C CYS A 291 -21.51 -7.59 -0.46
N ALA A 292 -22.14 -7.54 0.71
CA ALA A 292 -22.49 -6.29 1.37
C ALA A 292 -21.25 -5.48 1.78
N ALA A 293 -20.17 -6.14 2.19
CA ALA A 293 -18.92 -5.48 2.49
C ALA A 293 -18.20 -4.97 1.23
N SER A 294 -18.07 -5.82 0.21
CA SER A 294 -17.17 -5.54 -0.93
C SER A 294 -17.82 -4.82 -2.11
N LEU A 295 -19.08 -5.15 -2.46
CA LEU A 295 -19.69 -4.63 -3.69
C LEU A 295 -19.94 -3.11 -3.69
N PRO A 296 -20.36 -2.47 -2.58
CA PRO A 296 -20.58 -1.03 -2.58
C PRO A 296 -19.32 -0.24 -2.96
N LEU A 297 -18.18 -0.58 -2.35
CA LEU A 297 -16.92 0.07 -2.68
C LEU A 297 -16.44 -0.30 -4.08
N LEU A 298 -16.58 -1.58 -4.48
CA LEU A 298 -16.21 -1.99 -5.84
C LEU A 298 -16.99 -1.17 -6.88
N ALA A 299 -18.31 -1.05 -6.71
CA ALA A 299 -19.15 -0.26 -7.59
C ALA A 299 -18.75 1.22 -7.59
N LEU A 300 -18.44 1.79 -6.42
CA LEU A 300 -17.97 3.16 -6.31
C LEU A 300 -16.65 3.37 -7.05
N VAL A 301 -15.64 2.52 -6.85
CA VAL A 301 -14.32 2.67 -7.49
C VAL A 301 -14.41 2.47 -9.00
N ILE A 302 -15.19 1.50 -9.47
CA ILE A 302 -15.43 1.30 -10.91
C ILE A 302 -16.23 2.47 -11.50
N ALA A 303 -17.19 3.04 -10.79
CA ALA A 303 -17.88 4.24 -11.26
C ALA A 303 -16.93 5.44 -11.32
N MET A 304 -16.11 5.64 -10.29
CA MET A 304 -15.12 6.72 -10.22
C MET A 304 -14.04 6.61 -11.30
N SER A 305 -13.71 5.41 -11.79
CA SER A 305 -12.70 5.27 -12.85
C SER A 305 -13.13 5.87 -14.19
N PHE A 306 -14.41 6.17 -14.38
CA PHE A 306 -14.89 6.96 -15.52
C PHE A 306 -14.76 8.46 -15.32
N PHE A 307 -14.43 8.94 -14.12
CA PHE A 307 -14.33 10.37 -13.81
C PHE A 307 -12.93 10.79 -13.37
N LYS A 308 -12.11 9.82 -12.96
CA LYS A 308 -10.78 10.06 -12.43
C LYS A 308 -9.86 8.89 -12.80
N GLU A 309 -8.58 9.19 -13.00
CA GLU A 309 -7.55 8.16 -13.06
C GLU A 309 -7.51 7.37 -11.75
N VAL A 310 -7.95 6.11 -11.84
CA VAL A 310 -7.91 5.13 -10.77
C VAL A 310 -6.77 4.16 -11.07
N LEU A 311 -6.05 3.71 -10.04
CA LEU A 311 -5.02 2.69 -10.20
C LEU A 311 -5.64 1.28 -10.11
N PRO A 312 -5.15 0.29 -10.88
CA PRO A 312 -5.70 -1.07 -10.88
C PRO A 312 -5.71 -1.78 -9.53
N HIS A 313 -4.96 -1.30 -8.53
CA HIS A 313 -5.00 -1.91 -7.20
C HIS A 313 -6.13 -1.37 -6.31
N TRP A 314 -6.87 -0.33 -6.72
CA TRP A 314 -7.94 0.25 -5.90
C TRP A 314 -9.19 -0.63 -5.79
N PRO A 315 -9.65 -1.33 -6.85
CA PRO A 315 -10.76 -2.29 -6.75
C PRO A 315 -10.39 -3.58 -6.01
N LEU A 316 -9.08 -3.87 -5.91
CA LEU A 316 -8.56 -5.15 -5.44
C LEU A 316 -9.02 -5.55 -4.04
N PRO A 317 -9.08 -4.66 -3.02
CA PRO A 317 -9.56 -5.05 -1.69
C PRO A 317 -10.93 -5.71 -1.73
N SER A 318 -11.86 -5.17 -2.50
CA SER A 318 -13.20 -5.72 -2.66
C SER A 318 -13.20 -7.08 -3.37
N LEU A 319 -12.46 -7.18 -4.48
CA LEU A 319 -12.39 -8.38 -5.31
C LEU A 319 -11.72 -9.55 -4.59
N TRP A 320 -10.66 -9.26 -3.84
CA TRP A 320 -9.91 -10.26 -3.10
C TRP A 320 -10.69 -10.79 -1.88
N LEU A 321 -11.35 -9.91 -1.12
CA LEU A 321 -12.22 -10.32 -0.02
C LEU A 321 -13.43 -11.14 -0.50
N LEU A 322 -13.87 -10.98 -1.75
CA LEU A 322 -14.90 -11.81 -2.38
C LEU A 322 -14.39 -13.17 -2.87
N SER A 323 -13.08 -13.35 -3.04
CA SER A 323 -12.49 -14.59 -3.59
C SER A 323 -12.94 -15.92 -2.95
N PRO A 324 -13.32 -16.00 -1.66
CA PRO A 324 -13.82 -17.24 -1.08
C PRO A 324 -15.05 -17.83 -1.79
N VAL A 325 -15.85 -17.02 -2.49
CA VAL A 325 -17.03 -17.50 -3.23
C VAL A 325 -16.67 -18.39 -4.42
N ILE A 326 -15.41 -18.34 -4.90
CA ILE A 326 -14.92 -19.12 -6.05
C ILE A 326 -15.16 -20.63 -5.84
N VAL A 327 -15.06 -21.12 -4.60
CA VAL A 327 -15.26 -22.55 -4.29
C VAL A 327 -16.68 -23.04 -4.58
N LEU A 328 -17.68 -22.14 -4.55
CA LEU A 328 -19.08 -22.45 -4.85
C LEU A 328 -19.30 -22.69 -6.35
N GLY A 329 -18.45 -22.11 -7.21
CA GLY A 329 -18.49 -22.33 -8.66
C GLY A 329 -18.14 -23.76 -9.10
N ASN A 330 -17.67 -24.59 -8.17
CA ASN A 330 -17.12 -25.94 -8.38
C ASN A 330 -16.20 -26.03 -9.62
N PRO A 331 -15.16 -25.18 -9.71
CA PRO A 331 -14.23 -25.20 -10.84
C PRO A 331 -13.42 -26.49 -10.89
N SER A 332 -13.09 -26.96 -12.10
CA SER A 332 -12.24 -28.15 -12.30
C SER A 332 -10.80 -27.76 -12.64
N ALA A 333 -9.85 -28.18 -11.81
CA ALA A 333 -8.41 -28.07 -12.05
C ALA A 333 -7.95 -28.90 -13.26
N LYS A 334 -8.76 -29.87 -13.72
CA LYS A 334 -8.48 -30.64 -14.93
C LYS A 334 -8.83 -29.90 -16.21
N SER A 335 -9.63 -28.83 -16.13
CA SER A 335 -10.03 -28.04 -17.31
C SER A 335 -8.81 -27.40 -17.97
N TRP A 336 -8.78 -27.43 -19.31
CA TRP A 336 -7.75 -26.72 -20.10
C TRP A 336 -7.75 -25.22 -19.78
N TRP A 337 -8.92 -24.66 -19.49
CA TRP A 337 -9.08 -23.25 -19.12
C TRP A 337 -8.35 -22.91 -17.81
N PHE A 338 -8.48 -23.77 -16.79
CA PHE A 338 -7.78 -23.59 -15.53
C PHE A 338 -6.26 -23.68 -15.72
N LYS A 339 -5.79 -24.73 -16.41
CA LYS A 339 -4.36 -24.91 -16.71
C LYS A 339 -3.78 -23.72 -17.47
N GLY A 340 -4.50 -23.22 -18.48
CA GLY A 340 -4.11 -22.03 -19.23
C GLY A 340 -3.98 -20.78 -18.35
N ASN A 341 -4.93 -20.56 -17.42
CA ASN A 341 -4.85 -19.43 -16.49
C ASN A 341 -3.70 -19.58 -15.48
N VAL A 342 -3.42 -20.79 -14.98
CA VAL A 342 -2.27 -21.03 -14.11
C VAL A 342 -0.95 -20.77 -14.85
N ILE A 343 -0.81 -21.26 -16.09
CA ILE A 343 0.37 -21.02 -16.92
C ILE A 343 0.52 -19.52 -17.19
N TYR A 344 -0.55 -18.85 -17.63
CA TYR A 344 -0.55 -17.41 -17.86
C TYR A 344 -0.13 -16.61 -16.62
N SER A 345 -0.75 -16.90 -15.47
CA SER A 345 -0.46 -16.20 -14.21
C SER A 345 0.98 -16.44 -13.75
N THR A 346 1.44 -17.69 -13.79
CA THR A 346 2.80 -18.06 -13.39
C THR A 346 3.83 -17.45 -14.32
N ALA A 347 3.60 -17.48 -15.63
CA ALA A 347 4.47 -16.87 -16.62
C ALA A 347 4.52 -15.36 -16.43
N LEU A 348 3.39 -14.68 -16.28
CA LEU A 348 3.35 -13.23 -16.11
C LEU A 348 4.03 -12.79 -14.82
N VAL A 349 3.71 -13.42 -13.68
CA VAL A 349 4.38 -13.13 -12.39
C VAL A 349 5.87 -13.44 -12.48
N GLY A 350 6.25 -14.58 -13.06
CA GLY A 350 7.65 -14.97 -13.24
C GLY A 350 8.42 -13.99 -14.11
N ILE A 351 7.86 -13.58 -15.26
CA ILE A 351 8.47 -12.60 -16.17
C ILE A 351 8.64 -11.27 -15.44
N LEU A 352 7.61 -10.75 -14.78
CA LEU A 352 7.69 -9.48 -14.05
C LEU A 352 8.70 -9.55 -12.90
N ALA A 353 8.70 -10.64 -12.13
CA ALA A 353 9.64 -10.85 -11.04
C ALA A 353 11.09 -10.93 -11.52
N LEU A 354 11.34 -11.66 -12.62
CA LEU A 354 12.68 -11.80 -13.20
C LEU A 354 13.15 -10.49 -13.86
N ALA A 355 12.28 -9.82 -14.62
CA ALA A 355 12.61 -8.58 -15.31
C ALA A 355 12.99 -7.45 -14.35
N VAL A 356 12.38 -7.40 -13.16
CA VAL A 356 12.62 -6.32 -12.18
C VAL A 356 13.58 -6.75 -11.06
N GLY A 357 13.56 -8.02 -10.67
CA GLY A 357 14.35 -8.55 -9.56
C GLY A 357 15.77 -8.97 -9.91
N VAL A 358 16.05 -9.37 -11.16
CA VAL A 358 17.40 -9.79 -11.58
C VAL A 358 18.16 -8.58 -12.15
N PRO A 359 19.28 -8.14 -11.55
CA PRO A 359 19.98 -6.92 -11.98
C PRO A 359 20.40 -6.92 -13.46
N SER A 360 20.90 -8.03 -13.98
CA SER A 360 21.34 -8.15 -15.39
C SER A 360 20.19 -8.11 -16.39
N LEU A 361 19.05 -8.73 -16.07
CA LEU A 361 17.84 -8.67 -16.91
C LEU A 361 17.22 -7.28 -16.87
N ARG A 362 17.18 -6.68 -15.68
CA ARG A 362 16.74 -5.30 -15.48
C ARG A 362 17.57 -4.34 -16.31
N GLN A 363 18.89 -4.46 -16.26
CA GLN A 363 19.80 -3.65 -17.08
C GLN A 363 19.55 -3.86 -18.58
N SER A 364 19.47 -5.12 -19.02
CA SER A 364 19.17 -5.45 -20.42
C SER A 364 17.84 -4.87 -20.90
N LEU A 365 16.80 -4.88 -20.05
CA LEU A 365 15.50 -4.30 -20.35
C LEU A 365 15.60 -2.78 -20.56
N LEU A 366 16.34 -2.07 -19.71
CA LEU A 366 16.53 -0.62 -19.84
C LEU A 366 17.27 -0.26 -21.13
N THR A 367 18.35 -0.99 -21.42
CA THR A 367 19.12 -0.80 -22.65
C THR A 367 18.25 -1.05 -23.88
N SER A 368 17.40 -2.09 -23.84
CA SER A 368 16.46 -2.39 -24.94
C SER A 368 15.40 -1.31 -25.13
N LEU A 369 15.08 -0.56 -24.08
CA LEU A 369 14.20 0.62 -24.11
C LEU A 369 14.96 1.92 -24.44
N GLY A 370 16.19 1.82 -24.94
CA GLY A 370 17.01 2.96 -25.34
C GLY A 370 17.44 3.86 -24.18
N GLY A 371 17.48 3.35 -22.95
CA GLY A 371 17.84 4.14 -21.77
C GLY A 371 16.83 5.23 -21.42
N LYS A 372 15.55 5.06 -21.82
CA LYS A 372 14.44 5.99 -21.54
C LYS A 372 13.29 5.33 -20.78
N PRO A 373 13.51 4.85 -19.55
CA PRO A 373 12.61 3.94 -18.89
C PRO A 373 11.45 4.72 -18.25
N GLN A 374 10.30 4.75 -18.91
CA GLN A 374 9.07 5.25 -18.31
C GLN A 374 8.41 4.19 -17.41
N GLY A 375 7.68 4.62 -16.37
CA GLY A 375 6.92 3.72 -15.50
C GLY A 375 7.81 2.82 -14.64
N LEU A 376 7.67 1.49 -14.77
CA LEU A 376 8.42 0.50 -13.96
C LEU A 376 9.94 0.60 -14.12
N GLY A 377 10.41 1.21 -15.20
CA GLY A 377 11.82 1.48 -15.40
C GLY A 377 12.43 2.44 -14.38
N GLU A 378 11.63 3.24 -13.67
CA GLU A 378 12.11 4.10 -12.58
C GLU A 378 12.71 3.31 -11.41
N LEU A 379 12.29 2.06 -11.22
CA LEU A 379 12.82 1.16 -10.17
C LEU A 379 14.33 0.90 -10.31
N THR A 380 14.89 1.21 -11.47
CA THR A 380 16.28 0.90 -11.81
C THR A 380 17.20 2.11 -11.69
N LEU A 381 16.64 3.32 -11.58
CA LEU A 381 17.37 4.59 -11.61
C LEU A 381 18.23 4.80 -10.35
N TRP A 382 17.63 4.54 -9.19
CA TRP A 382 18.09 5.09 -7.92
C TRP A 382 19.48 4.62 -7.47
N PRO A 383 19.88 3.34 -7.61
CA PRO A 383 21.24 2.92 -7.29
C PRO A 383 22.29 3.66 -8.12
N TYR A 384 22.09 3.77 -9.44
CA TYR A 384 23.04 4.41 -10.35
C TYR A 384 23.09 5.92 -10.14
N LEU A 385 21.96 6.55 -9.86
CA LEU A 385 21.93 7.97 -9.49
C LEU A 385 22.79 8.24 -8.24
N VAL A 386 22.71 7.37 -7.23
CA VAL A 386 23.53 7.51 -6.02
C VAL A 386 25.02 7.30 -6.31
N GLU A 387 25.37 6.37 -7.20
CA GLU A 387 26.75 6.19 -7.68
C GLU A 387 27.25 7.44 -8.42
N ASP A 388 26.49 7.97 -9.38
CA ASP A 388 26.83 9.18 -10.15
C ASP A 388 27.06 10.40 -9.23
N LEU A 389 26.27 10.52 -8.15
CA LEU A 389 26.40 11.58 -7.13
C LEU A 389 27.67 11.41 -6.28
N LYS A 390 28.07 10.16 -5.97
CA LYS A 390 29.32 9.87 -5.24
C LYS A 390 30.54 10.20 -6.09
N GLU A 391 30.53 9.82 -7.37
CA GLU A 391 31.62 10.14 -8.31
C GLU A 391 31.84 11.65 -8.47
N ARG A 392 30.78 12.45 -8.32
CA ARG A 392 30.82 13.91 -8.37
C ARG A 392 31.18 14.57 -7.04
N GLU A 393 31.43 13.78 -6.00
CA GLU A 393 31.64 14.27 -4.64
C GLU A 393 30.55 15.26 -4.22
N ALA A 394 29.28 14.99 -4.61
CA ALA A 394 28.18 15.95 -4.52
C ALA A 394 27.96 16.49 -3.09
N PHE A 395 28.30 15.69 -2.08
CA PHE A 395 28.11 16.01 -0.67
C PHE A 395 29.40 16.44 0.05
N SER A 396 30.49 16.65 -0.70
CA SER A 396 31.77 17.08 -0.13
C SER A 396 31.66 18.47 0.50
N PRO A 397 32.15 18.68 1.74
CA PRO A 397 32.24 20.00 2.36
C PRO A 397 33.11 20.99 1.57
N ALA A 398 33.99 20.50 0.66
CA ALA A 398 34.86 21.33 -0.16
C ALA A 398 34.09 22.38 -0.97
N HIS A 399 32.87 22.05 -1.44
CA HIS A 399 31.98 22.96 -2.17
C HIS A 399 31.57 24.20 -1.37
N PHE A 400 31.68 24.16 -0.03
CA PHE A 400 31.28 25.24 0.87
C PHE A 400 32.45 25.88 1.62
N SER A 401 33.68 25.42 1.37
CA SER A 401 34.89 25.84 2.10
C SER A 401 35.23 27.34 1.97
N HIS A 402 34.72 28.01 0.95
CA HIS A 402 34.92 29.43 0.69
C HIS A 402 33.89 30.33 1.40
N LEU A 403 32.92 29.75 2.11
CA LEU A 403 31.86 30.49 2.80
C LEU A 403 32.16 30.65 4.30
N ASP A 404 31.78 31.81 4.84
CA ASP A 404 31.75 32.05 6.28
C ASP A 404 30.42 31.50 6.84
N LEU A 405 30.46 30.27 7.35
CA LEU A 405 29.27 29.56 7.80
C LEU A 405 28.97 29.85 9.27
N PRO A 406 27.67 30.00 9.64
CA PRO A 406 27.29 30.15 11.03
C PRO A 406 27.77 28.99 11.92
N ALA A 407 28.16 29.30 13.16
CA ALA A 407 28.68 28.32 14.11
C ALA A 407 27.67 27.21 14.50
N HIS A 408 26.36 27.44 14.30
CA HIS A 408 25.33 26.43 14.56
C HIS A 408 25.19 25.39 13.44
N CYS A 409 25.85 25.60 12.30
CA CYS A 409 25.77 24.66 11.19
C CYS A 409 26.55 23.38 11.49
N LYS A 410 25.99 22.25 11.07
CA LYS A 410 26.64 20.95 11.22
C LYS A 410 27.75 20.78 10.17
N ASP A 411 28.69 19.90 10.47
CA ASP A 411 29.83 19.59 9.58
C ASP A 411 29.42 19.04 8.20
N GLN A 412 28.25 18.42 8.10
CA GLN A 412 27.71 17.90 6.83
C GLN A 412 26.57 18.78 6.30
N PRO A 413 26.55 19.04 4.98
CA PRO A 413 25.47 19.79 4.37
C PRO A 413 24.14 19.06 4.53
N ARG A 414 23.06 19.83 4.66
CA ARG A 414 21.70 19.27 4.53
C ARG A 414 21.51 18.76 3.11
N ILE A 415 20.63 17.78 2.94
CA ILE A 415 20.29 17.28 1.60
C ILE A 415 18.83 17.60 1.33
N GLY A 416 18.58 18.28 0.21
CA GLY A 416 17.27 18.70 -0.25
C GLY A 416 16.85 17.99 -1.53
N SER A 417 15.55 17.86 -1.76
CA SER A 417 15.00 17.42 -3.04
C SER A 417 13.69 18.12 -3.39
N PHE A 418 13.35 18.17 -4.68
CA PHE A 418 12.16 18.86 -5.19
C PHE A 418 10.87 18.04 -5.10
N ARG A 419 10.96 16.72 -4.93
CA ARG A 419 9.79 15.82 -4.97
C ARG A 419 9.88 14.75 -3.90
N TRP A 420 8.73 14.40 -3.33
CA TRP A 420 8.64 13.43 -2.23
C TRP A 420 9.28 12.08 -2.57
N PHE A 421 9.11 11.56 -3.80
CA PHE A 421 9.68 10.26 -4.14
C PHE A 421 11.20 10.31 -4.36
N TRP A 422 11.76 11.45 -4.79
CA TRP A 422 13.22 11.60 -4.84
C TRP A 422 13.78 11.60 -3.43
N GLY A 423 13.16 12.37 -2.51
CA GLY A 423 13.53 12.37 -1.10
C GLY A 423 13.50 10.98 -0.48
N ALA A 424 12.44 10.23 -0.73
CA ALA A 424 12.27 8.86 -0.24
C ALA A 424 13.32 7.90 -0.80
N GLN A 425 13.53 7.92 -2.12
CA GLN A 425 14.47 7.00 -2.78
C GLN A 425 15.91 7.32 -2.43
N LEU A 426 16.30 8.60 -2.39
CA LEU A 426 17.62 9.02 -1.91
C LEU A 426 17.83 8.62 -0.45
N SER A 427 16.82 8.81 0.42
CA SER A 427 16.89 8.40 1.83
C SER A 427 17.14 6.89 1.99
N PHE A 428 16.63 6.07 1.06
CA PHE A 428 16.77 4.62 1.08
C PHE A 428 18.11 4.13 0.50
N TYR A 429 18.53 4.68 -0.64
CA TYR A 429 19.69 4.18 -1.40
C TYR A 429 21.04 4.80 -0.98
N MET A 430 21.03 5.97 -0.34
CA MET A 430 22.28 6.60 0.12
C MET A 430 22.88 5.89 1.33
N ASP A 431 24.21 5.85 1.40
CA ASP A 431 24.94 5.26 2.50
C ASP A 431 24.59 5.95 3.82
N GLY A 432 24.39 5.14 4.87
CA GLY A 432 23.97 5.66 6.18
C GLY A 432 22.53 6.13 6.23
N GLN A 433 21.77 6.01 5.12
CA GLN A 433 20.35 6.37 5.02
C GLN A 433 20.08 7.74 5.66
N PRO A 434 20.62 8.85 5.13
CA PRO A 434 20.41 10.18 5.72
C PRO A 434 18.95 10.59 5.65
N SER A 435 18.58 11.64 6.39
CA SER A 435 17.29 12.32 6.22
C SER A 435 17.39 13.30 5.05
N ILE A 436 16.51 13.15 4.06
CA ILE A 436 16.44 14.04 2.89
C ILE A 436 15.22 14.96 3.03
N HIS A 437 15.44 16.26 3.02
CA HIS A 437 14.39 17.26 3.15
C HIS A 437 13.69 17.51 1.81
N VAL A 438 12.37 17.58 1.80
CA VAL A 438 11.60 17.72 0.54
C VAL A 438 10.93 19.08 0.45
N PHE A 439 11.13 19.73 -0.69
CA PHE A 439 10.63 21.06 -1.01
C PHE A 439 9.71 20.99 -2.24
N ASP A 440 8.57 20.31 -2.11
CA ASP A 440 7.64 20.12 -3.23
C ASP A 440 6.54 21.18 -3.24
N GLN A 441 6.81 22.33 -3.89
CA GLN A 441 5.88 23.33 -4.46
C GLN A 441 4.38 23.00 -4.64
N ASN A 442 4.13 21.80 -5.14
CA ASN A 442 2.88 21.49 -5.82
C ASN A 442 2.10 20.39 -5.13
N ARG A 443 2.76 19.57 -4.30
CA ARG A 443 2.12 18.43 -3.64
C ARG A 443 2.54 18.34 -2.17
N PRO A 444 1.62 18.58 -1.23
CA PRO A 444 1.87 18.28 0.17
C PRO A 444 2.07 16.78 0.39
N SER A 445 2.89 16.43 1.37
CA SER A 445 3.33 15.08 1.69
C SER A 445 3.73 14.97 3.17
N TYR A 446 4.11 13.78 3.62
CA TYR A 446 4.69 13.49 4.94
C TYR A 446 5.83 14.42 5.31
N TYR A 447 6.66 14.79 4.34
CA TYR A 447 7.82 15.65 4.56
C TYR A 447 7.44 17.02 5.11
N ASP A 448 6.30 17.58 4.69
CA ASP A 448 5.81 18.86 5.18
C ASP A 448 5.42 18.85 6.68
N PHE A 449 5.22 17.66 7.25
CA PHE A 449 4.89 17.45 8.66
C PHE A 449 6.07 16.90 9.46
N ARG A 450 7.13 16.45 8.78
CA ARG A 450 8.36 15.91 9.39
C ARG A 450 9.45 16.96 9.48
N ASP A 451 9.63 17.73 8.41
CA ASP A 451 10.76 18.61 8.22
C ASP A 451 10.50 19.98 8.85
N ASP A 452 11.41 20.41 9.72
CA ASP A 452 11.51 21.79 10.20
C ASP A 452 12.95 22.24 10.06
N LEU A 453 13.19 23.13 9.11
CA LEU A 453 14.52 23.69 8.81
C LEU A 453 14.69 25.11 9.35
N SER A 454 13.85 25.54 10.30
CA SER A 454 13.94 26.87 10.89
C SER A 454 15.28 27.13 11.59
N SER A 455 15.88 26.12 12.22
CA SER A 455 17.19 26.21 12.86
C SER A 455 18.37 26.12 11.89
N ASP A 456 18.15 25.76 10.63
CA ASP A 456 19.20 25.52 9.63
C ASP A 456 19.40 26.71 8.67
N VAL A 457 18.77 27.85 8.94
CA VAL A 457 18.99 29.09 8.15
C VAL A 457 20.46 29.49 8.20
N GLY A 458 21.01 29.80 7.02
CA GLY A 458 22.43 30.08 6.78
C GLY A 458 23.30 28.84 6.57
N CYS A 459 22.78 27.63 6.79
CA CYS A 459 23.58 26.41 6.68
C CYS A 459 23.67 25.85 5.25
N PRO A 460 24.75 25.12 4.93
CA PRO A 460 24.92 24.47 3.64
C PRO A 460 23.82 23.45 3.34
N ILE A 461 23.40 23.43 2.08
CA ILE A 461 22.46 22.44 1.55
C ILE A 461 22.83 22.04 0.12
N VAL A 462 22.72 20.75 -0.16
CA VAL A 462 22.87 20.17 -1.50
C VAL A 462 21.49 19.70 -1.96
N PHE A 463 20.97 20.31 -3.02
CA PHE A 463 19.71 19.94 -3.62
C PHE A 463 19.91 18.99 -4.80
N ILE A 464 19.12 17.92 -4.82
CA ILE A 464 19.16 16.91 -5.88
C ILE A 464 17.75 16.73 -6.44
N GLY A 465 17.65 16.75 -7.76
CA GLY A 465 16.44 16.31 -8.42
C GLY A 465 16.49 16.46 -9.92
N ASP A 466 15.30 16.58 -10.51
CA ASP A 466 15.12 16.75 -11.95
C ASP A 466 15.18 18.23 -12.32
N LYS A 467 15.97 18.56 -13.35
CA LYS A 467 16.20 19.93 -13.83
C LYS A 467 14.92 20.71 -14.11
N ARG A 468 13.84 20.04 -14.54
CA ARG A 468 12.53 20.67 -14.82
C ARG A 468 11.92 21.32 -13.57
N HIS A 469 12.23 20.81 -12.38
CA HIS A 469 11.72 21.33 -11.12
C HIS A 469 12.65 22.38 -10.48
N ALA A 470 13.93 22.39 -10.86
CA ALA A 470 14.90 23.36 -10.35
C ALA A 470 14.67 24.78 -10.91
N ASN A 471 14.12 24.92 -12.12
CA ASN A 471 13.87 26.22 -12.76
C ASN A 471 12.64 26.98 -12.21
N GLN A 472 12.22 26.68 -10.98
CA GLN A 472 11.03 27.27 -10.39
C GLN A 472 11.37 28.57 -9.64
N PRO A 473 10.62 29.68 -9.84
CA PRO A 473 10.92 30.97 -9.22
C PRO A 473 10.93 30.98 -7.69
N TRP A 474 10.28 29.99 -7.06
CA TRP A 474 10.25 29.89 -5.60
C TRP A 474 11.61 29.48 -5.03
N LEU A 475 12.45 28.74 -5.77
CA LEU A 475 13.70 28.16 -5.22
C LEU A 475 14.64 29.25 -4.68
N SER A 476 14.83 30.33 -5.43
CA SER A 476 15.67 31.48 -5.04
C SER A 476 15.14 32.27 -3.85
N GLN A 477 13.88 32.02 -3.44
CA GLN A 477 13.32 32.62 -2.23
C GLN A 477 13.77 31.89 -0.95
N TYR A 478 14.11 30.60 -1.06
CA TYR A 478 14.47 29.75 0.08
C TYR A 478 15.94 29.36 0.08
N ILE A 479 16.58 29.28 -1.09
CA ILE A 479 17.95 28.81 -1.25
C ILE A 479 18.77 29.88 -1.96
N ASP A 480 19.91 30.23 -1.37
CA ASP A 480 20.92 31.06 -2.01
C ASP A 480 21.89 30.12 -2.75
N THR A 481 21.68 29.99 -4.06
CA THR A 481 22.47 29.11 -4.93
C THR A 481 23.89 29.63 -5.11
N ILE A 482 24.87 28.76 -4.89
CA ILE A 482 26.31 29.00 -5.10
C ILE A 482 26.72 28.47 -6.47
N ASP A 483 26.39 27.21 -6.73
CA ASP A 483 26.76 26.51 -7.96
C ASP A 483 25.72 25.47 -8.35
N THR A 484 25.71 25.08 -9.62
CA THR A 484 24.81 24.07 -10.17
C THR A 484 25.51 23.18 -11.18
N GLU A 485 25.31 21.87 -11.06
CA GLU A 485 25.75 20.91 -12.07
C GLU A 485 24.54 20.18 -12.65
N VAL A 486 24.42 20.19 -13.98
CA VAL A 486 23.42 19.39 -14.71
C VAL A 486 24.11 18.20 -15.35
N PHE A 487 23.55 17.01 -15.16
CA PHE A 487 24.09 15.79 -15.72
C PHE A 487 22.99 14.83 -16.16
N LEU A 488 23.34 13.91 -17.05
CA LEU A 488 22.50 12.77 -17.39
C LEU A 488 22.97 11.58 -16.56
N PRO A 489 22.08 10.92 -15.78
CA PRO A 489 22.44 9.71 -15.09
C PRO A 489 22.95 8.65 -16.07
N SER A 490 23.98 7.90 -15.64
CA SER A 490 24.69 6.92 -16.47
C SER A 490 23.76 5.93 -17.18
N MET A 491 22.65 5.55 -16.53
CA MET A 491 21.70 4.54 -17.01
C MET A 491 20.32 5.08 -17.43
N HIS A 492 20.04 6.37 -17.24
CA HIS A 492 18.74 7.00 -17.53
C HIS A 492 18.96 8.33 -18.25
N GLN A 493 19.04 8.28 -19.58
CA GLN A 493 19.43 9.42 -20.42
C GLN A 493 18.26 10.28 -20.89
N ASP A 494 17.03 9.97 -20.46
CA ASP A 494 15.84 10.76 -20.79
C ASP A 494 15.52 11.86 -19.76
N ARG A 495 16.25 11.92 -18.65
CA ARG A 495 16.04 12.90 -17.58
C ARG A 495 17.34 13.57 -17.20
N GLU A 496 17.41 14.89 -17.39
CA GLU A 496 18.48 15.71 -16.85
C GLU A 496 18.31 15.85 -15.33
N SER A 497 19.26 15.27 -14.59
CA SER A 497 19.41 15.48 -13.16
C SER A 497 20.18 16.77 -12.92
N ILE A 498 19.95 17.37 -11.76
CA ILE A 498 20.65 18.58 -11.33
C ILE A 498 21.07 18.46 -9.86
N ILE A 499 22.28 18.93 -9.60
CA ILE A 499 22.82 19.20 -8.26
C ILE A 499 22.87 20.71 -8.10
N ILE A 500 22.42 21.21 -6.95
CA ILE A 500 22.50 22.63 -6.61
C ILE A 500 23.16 22.72 -5.23
N TRP A 501 24.32 23.36 -5.18
CA TRP A 501 24.97 23.71 -3.93
C TRP A 501 24.53 25.10 -3.51
N GLY A 502 24.09 25.26 -2.27
CA GLY A 502 23.61 26.54 -1.77
C GLY A 502 23.59 26.63 -0.25
N THR A 503 23.07 27.73 0.26
CA THR A 503 22.73 27.90 1.68
C THR A 503 21.25 28.15 1.87
N ILE A 504 20.72 27.76 3.03
CA ILE A 504 19.29 27.93 3.35
C ILE A 504 19.05 29.39 3.70
N ARG A 505 18.37 30.14 2.83
CA ARG A 505 18.03 31.56 3.02
C ARG A 505 16.87 31.76 4.00
N LYS A 506 15.85 30.91 3.91
CA LYS A 506 14.62 31.02 4.71
C LYS A 506 14.13 29.65 5.18
N PRO A 507 13.45 29.59 6.34
CA PRO A 507 12.77 28.38 6.77
C PRO A 507 11.75 27.94 5.71
N PHE A 508 11.78 26.66 5.36
CA PHE A 508 10.69 26.04 4.61
C PHE A 508 9.71 25.45 5.61
N ASN A 509 8.58 26.13 5.85
CA ASN A 509 7.50 25.60 6.68
C ASN A 509 6.15 25.80 5.99
N ARG A 510 5.68 24.74 5.34
CA ARG A 510 4.47 24.76 4.54
C ARG A 510 3.18 24.73 5.35
N LEU A 511 3.20 24.23 6.59
CA LEU A 511 2.04 24.23 7.48
C LEU A 511 1.54 25.67 7.74
N SER A 512 2.48 26.62 7.83
CA SER A 512 2.17 28.05 7.94
C SER A 512 1.47 28.63 6.70
N GLN A 513 1.70 28.06 5.52
CA GLN A 513 1.09 28.46 4.24
C GLN A 513 -0.27 27.79 4.03
N LEU A 514 -0.39 26.50 4.33
CA LEU A 514 -1.66 25.76 4.26
C LEU A 514 -2.73 26.34 5.20
N GLY A 515 -2.33 26.83 6.38
CA GLY A 515 -3.22 27.55 7.29
C GLY A 515 -3.71 28.89 6.72
N LYS A 516 -2.85 29.61 5.99
CA LYS A 516 -3.20 30.89 5.34
C LYS A 516 -4.12 30.70 4.13
N GLU A 517 -3.91 29.68 3.31
CA GLU A 517 -4.80 29.35 2.19
C GLU A 517 -6.19 28.92 2.66
N ALA A 518 -6.27 28.15 3.76
CA ALA A 518 -7.55 27.78 4.37
C ALA A 518 -8.33 29.00 4.92
N SER A 519 -7.62 30.07 5.32
CA SER A 519 -8.25 31.33 5.74
C SER A 519 -8.73 32.19 4.55
N LYS A 520 -8.03 32.15 3.42
CA LYS A 520 -8.41 32.87 2.18
C LYS A 520 -9.58 32.23 1.43
N GLY A 521 -9.79 30.92 1.57
CA GLY A 521 -10.99 30.24 1.04
C GLY A 521 -12.27 30.49 1.83
N LYS A 522 -12.21 31.30 2.90
CA LYS A 522 -13.35 31.69 3.74
C LYS A 522 -13.70 33.19 3.64
N SER A 523 -13.04 33.94 2.77
CA SER A 523 -13.33 35.36 2.51
C SER A 523 -14.18 35.55 1.27
#